data_AF-A0A0B7BI42-F1
#
_entry.id   AF-A0A0B7BI42-F1
#
_cell.length_a   1.000
_cell.length_b   1.000
_cell.length_c   1.000
_cell.angle_alpha   90.00
_cell.angle_beta   90.00
_cell.angle_gamma   90.00
#
_symmetry.space_group_name_H-M   'P 1'
#
loop_
_entity.id
_entity.type
_entity.pdbx_description
1 polymer ?
#
loop_
_entity_poly.entity_id
_entity_poly.type
_entity_poly.pdbx_seq_one_letter_code
_entity_poly.pdbx_strand_id
1 'polypeptide(L)' 'MLDKEVKSRTRKDKQNFIHNLATDAETAAKTGNNKTVFHIMKQLCKHTPTPNKPIKDNQGRILLSEEQQKQRWAEHFKE' A
#
# COMPACT_ATOMS: atom_id res chain seq x y z
N MET A 1 15.43 22.00 -11.65
CA MET A 1 14.71 21.52 -12.85
C MET A 1 14.86 20.02 -13.06
N LEU A 2 16.08 19.47 -12.94
CA LEU A 2 16.34 18.03 -13.14
C LEU A 2 15.53 17.11 -12.21
N ASP A 3 15.38 17.48 -10.93
CA ASP A 3 14.62 16.69 -9.94
C ASP A 3 13.13 16.56 -10.29
N LYS A 4 12.50 17.62 -10.82
CA LYS A 4 11.10 17.60 -11.26
C LYS A 4 10.91 16.68 -12.47
N GLU A 5 11.84 16.75 -13.42
CA GLU A 5 11.82 15.92 -14.63
C GLU A 5 12.04 14.44 -14.31
N VAL A 6 13.02 14.13 -13.47
CA VAL A 6 13.28 12.75 -12.99
C VAL A 6 12.05 12.18 -12.29
N LYS A 7 11.44 12.94 -11.36
CA LYS A 7 10.20 12.52 -10.68
C LYS A 7 9.05 12.28 -11.65
N SER A 8 8.90 13.12 -12.68
CA SER A 8 7.88 12.96 -13.72
C SER A 8 8.10 11.66 -14.49
N ARG A 9 9.33 11.40 -14.94
CA ARG A 9 9.71 10.18 -15.67
C ARG A 9 9.47 8.93 -14.84
N THR A 10 9.91 8.91 -13.58
CA THR A 10 9.67 7.76 -12.68
C THR A 10 8.19 7.48 -12.46
N ARG A 11 7.35 8.53 -12.34
CA ARG A 11 5.90 8.35 -12.24
C ARG A 11 5.30 7.77 -13.51
N LYS A 12 5.72 8.26 -14.68
CA LYS A 12 5.28 7.77 -15.98
C LYS A 12 5.70 6.31 -16.21
N ASP A 13 6.94 5.97 -15.87
CA ASP A 13 7.46 4.61 -15.95
C ASP A 13 6.64 3.64 -15.08
N LYS A 14 6.36 4.03 -13.82
CA LYS A 14 5.46 3.26 -12.94
C LYS A 14 4.06 3.09 -13.53
N GLN A 15 3.49 4.15 -14.11
CA GLN A 15 2.17 4.08 -14.76
C GLN A 15 2.18 3.11 -15.95
N ASN A 16 3.21 3.17 -16.80
CA ASN A 16 3.37 2.27 -17.94
C ASN A 16 3.50 0.82 -17.49
N PHE A 17 4.29 0.56 -16.44
CA PHE A 17 4.43 -0.78 -15.86
C PHE A 17 3.10 -1.35 -15.37
N ILE A 18 2.32 -0.54 -14.62
CA ILE A 18 0.99 -0.93 -14.13
C ILE A 18 0.02 -1.19 -15.30
N HIS A 19 0.02 -0.31 -16.31
CA HIS A 19 -0.82 -0.46 -17.49
C HIS A 19 -0.52 -1.75 -18.25
N ASN A 20 0.75 -2.07 -18.48
CA ASN A 20 1.15 -3.29 -19.18
C ASN A 20 0.71 -4.55 -18.41
N LEU A 21 0.89 -4.58 -17.09
CA LEU A 21 0.39 -5.67 -16.27
C LEU A 21 -1.14 -5.83 -16.38
N ALA A 22 -1.90 -4.74 -16.40
CA ALA A 22 -3.35 -4.80 -16.56
C ALA A 22 -3.76 -5.39 -17.93
N THR A 23 -3.08 -4.98 -19.00
CA THR A 23 -3.30 -5.53 -20.36
C THR A 23 -2.98 -7.03 -20.43
N ASP A 24 -1.90 -7.46 -19.78
CA ASP A 24 -1.53 -8.88 -19.72
C ASP A 24 -2.57 -9.70 -18.94
N ALA A 25 -3.10 -9.15 -17.85
CA ALA A 25 -4.19 -9.78 -17.09
C ALA A 25 -5.47 -9.92 -17.91
N GLU A 26 -5.84 -8.88 -18.68
CA GLU A 26 -7.01 -8.92 -19.55
C GLU A 26 -6.86 -10.00 -20.64
N THR A 27 -5.67 -10.09 -21.25
CA THR A 27 -5.36 -11.10 -22.25
C THR A 27 -5.38 -12.51 -21.67
N ALA A 28 -4.83 -12.70 -20.47
CA ALA A 28 -4.87 -13.96 -19.74
C ALA A 28 -6.31 -14.37 -19.39
N ALA A 29 -7.16 -13.42 -19.00
CA ALA A 29 -8.58 -13.68 -18.71
C ALA A 29 -9.33 -14.11 -19.98
N LYS A 30 -9.11 -13.43 -21.11
CA LYS A 30 -9.71 -13.78 -22.40
C LYS A 30 -9.33 -15.19 -22.88
N THR A 31 -8.13 -15.65 -22.54
CA THR A 31 -7.62 -16.98 -22.89
C THR A 31 -7.95 -18.07 -21.85
N GLY A 32 -8.64 -17.72 -20.77
CA GLY A 32 -8.99 -18.66 -19.69
C GLY A 32 -7.83 -19.04 -18.77
N ASN A 33 -6.68 -18.34 -18.84
CA ASN A 33 -5.52 -18.60 -18.01
C ASN A 33 -5.63 -17.92 -16.63
N ASN A 34 -6.50 -18.46 -15.79
CA ASN A 34 -6.79 -17.92 -14.46
C ASN A 34 -5.56 -17.91 -13.52
N LYS A 35 -4.61 -18.83 -13.71
CA LYS A 35 -3.37 -18.86 -12.91
C LYS A 35 -2.54 -17.61 -13.15
N THR A 36 -2.39 -17.19 -14.41
CA THR A 36 -1.68 -15.98 -14.78
C THR A 36 -2.41 -14.74 -14.28
N VAL A 37 -3.74 -14.68 -14.43
CA VAL A 37 -4.56 -13.59 -13.88
C VAL A 37 -4.32 -13.42 -12.37
N PHE A 38 -4.38 -14.51 -11.60
CA PHE A 38 -4.14 -14.46 -10.15
C PHE A 38 -2.73 -13.95 -9.81
N HIS A 39 -1.69 -14.40 -10.52
CA HIS A 39 -0.33 -13.94 -10.29
C HIS A 39 -0.17 -12.44 -10.55
N ILE A 40 -0.70 -11.95 -11.68
CA ILE A 40 -0.63 -10.53 -12.04
C ILE A 40 -1.42 -9.68 -11.04
N MET A 41 -2.62 -10.12 -10.66
CA MET A 41 -3.41 -9.44 -9.65
C MET A 41 -2.68 -9.40 -8.30
N LYS A 42 -1.98 -10.46 -7.90
CA LYS A 42 -1.16 -10.46 -6.69
C LYS A 42 -0.01 -9.43 -6.77
N GLN A 43 0.56 -9.21 -7.94
CA GLN A 43 1.60 -8.17 -8.14
C GLN A 43 0.99 -6.75 -8.07
N LEU A 44 -0.16 -6.53 -8.71
CA LEU A 44 -0.87 -5.24 -8.70
C LEU A 44 -1.40 -4.89 -7.30
N CYS A 45 -2.00 -5.87 -6.62
CA CYS A 45 -2.58 -5.73 -5.29
C CYS A 45 -1.55 -5.91 -4.16
N LYS A 46 -0.25 -5.91 -4.46
CA LYS A 46 0.81 -5.96 -3.44
C LYS A 46 0.81 -4.64 -2.66
N HIS A 47 -0.20 -4.46 -1.84
CA HIS A 47 -0.34 -3.40 -0.88
C HIS A 47 0.80 -3.58 0.13
N THR A 48 1.74 -2.65 0.15
CA THR A 48 2.62 -2.51 1.31
C THR A 48 1.71 -2.23 2.50
N PRO A 49 1.62 -3.11 3.51
CA PRO A 49 0.91 -2.79 4.73
C PRO A 49 1.41 -1.42 5.17
N THR A 50 0.49 -0.50 5.43
CA THR A 50 0.89 0.72 6.10
C THR A 50 1.64 0.27 7.35
N PRO A 51 2.89 0.70 7.57
CA PRO A 51 3.58 0.39 8.81
C PRO A 51 2.64 0.81 9.95
N ASN A 52 2.52 -0.02 11.00
CA ASN A 52 1.69 0.30 12.16
C ASN A 52 1.99 1.74 12.57
N LYS A 53 1.01 2.63 12.39
CA LYS A 53 1.19 4.03 12.75
C LYS A 53 1.44 4.07 14.27
N PRO A 54 2.48 4.76 14.74
CA PRO A 54 2.70 4.90 16.18
C PRO A 54 1.46 5.51 16.83
N ILE A 55 0.91 4.82 17.83
CA ILE A 55 -0.24 5.31 18.60
C ILE A 55 0.23 6.50 19.44
N LYS A 56 -0.55 7.59 19.42
CA LYS A 56 -0.29 8.78 20.21
C LYS A 56 -1.20 8.86 21.43
N ASP A 57 -0.68 9.42 22.52
CA ASP A 57 -1.49 9.82 23.66
C ASP A 57 -2.32 11.08 23.36
N ASN A 58 -3.16 11.49 24.31
CA ASN A 58 -3.98 12.71 24.20
C ASN A 58 -3.16 14.01 24.15
N GLN A 59 -1.86 13.94 24.49
CA GLN A 59 -0.91 15.05 24.40
C GLN A 59 -0.06 15.01 23.11
N GLY A 60 -0.32 14.06 22.21
CA GLY A 60 0.37 13.91 20.93
C GLY A 60 1.73 13.20 20.99
N ARG A 61 2.12 12.63 22.13
CA ARG A 61 3.38 11.87 22.30
C ARG A 61 3.21 10.44 21.80
N ILE A 62 4.25 9.90 21.16
CA ILE A 62 4.26 8.52 20.66
C ILE A 62 4.39 7.54 21.82
N LEU A 63 3.47 6.59 21.90
CA LEU A 63 3.51 5.50 22.87
C LEU A 63 4.45 4.40 22.39
N LEU A 64 5.59 4.25 23.07
CA LEU A 64 6.64 3.28 22.71
C LEU A 64 6.39 1.89 23.33
N SER A 65 5.69 1.82 24.47
CA SER A 65 5.41 0.56 25.18
C SER A 65 4.04 -0.03 24.79
N GLU A 66 3.98 -1.35 24.65
CA GLU A 66 2.74 -2.09 24.36
C GLU A 66 1.67 -1.89 25.44
N GLU A 67 2.06 -1.81 26.71
CA GLU A 67 1.14 -1.56 27.83
C GLU A 67 0.46 -0.20 27.72
N GLN A 68 1.24 0.83 27.38
CA GLN A 68 0.72 2.18 27.18
C GLN A 68 -0.25 2.25 26.00
N GLN A 69 0.05 1.54 24.92
CA GLN A 69 -0.85 1.44 23.76
C GLN A 69 -2.17 0.75 24.13
N LYS A 70 -2.13 -0.36 24.89
CA LYS A 70 -3.34 -1.05 25.37
C LYS A 70 -4.19 -0.16 26.29
N GLN A 71 -3.55 0.57 27.20
CA GLN A 71 -4.23 1.51 28.08
C GLN A 71 -4.91 2.63 27.27
N ARG A 72 -4.22 3.19 26.27
CA ARG A 72 -4.78 4.21 25.37
C ARG A 72 -5.99 3.70 24.58
N TRP A 73 -5.96 2.44 24.13
CA TRP A 73 -7.11 1.79 23.49
C TRP A 73 -8.29 1.64 24.47
N ALA A 74 -8.03 1.19 25.70
CA ALA A 74 -9.05 1.03 26.72
C ALA A 74 -9.72 2.37 27.09
N GLU A 75 -8.95 3.47 27.14
CA GLU A 75 -9.46 4.82 27.34
C GLU A 75 -10.32 5.29 26.15
N HIS A 76 -9.85 5.09 24.92
CA HIS A 76 -10.59 5.52 23.72
C HIS A 76 -11.99 4.91 23.61
N PHE A 77 -12.15 3.65 24.00
CA PHE A 77 -13.45 2.96 23.92
C PHE A 77 -14.33 3.16 25.16
N LYS A 78 -13.86 3.89 26.17
CA LYS A 78 -14.62 4.23 27.39
C LYS A 78 -15.07 5.70 27.42
N GLU A 79 -14.47 6.56 26.61
CA GLU A 79 -15.01 7.88 26.24
C GLU A 79 -16.26 7.73 25.35
#